data_AF-A0A2W5AB00-F1
#
_entry.id   AF-A0A2W5AB00-F1
#
_cell.length_a   1.000
_cell.length_b   1.000
_cell.length_c   1.000
_cell.angle_alpha   90.00
_cell.angle_beta   90.00
_cell.angle_gamma   90.00
#
_symmetry.space_group_name_H-M   'P 1'
#
loop_
_entity.id
_entity.type
_entity.pdbx_description
1 polymer ?
#
loop_
_entity_poly.entity_id
_entity_poly.type
_entity_poly.pdbx_seq_one_letter_code
_entity_poly.pdbx_strand_id
1 'polypeptide(L)' 'MRRAVLPLLLIGLSACQANDNDPGVGGVTVGEARALNEAAASLDAQALPPLNEIGDQQP' A
#
# COMPACT_ATOMS: atom_id res chain seq x y z
N MET A 1 -33.81 -23.55 9.73
CA MET A 1 -33.05 -23.52 8.45
C MET A 1 -32.59 -22.11 8.05
N ARG A 2 -33.44 -21.07 8.11
CA ARG A 2 -33.06 -19.67 7.78
C ARG A 2 -31.92 -19.05 8.60
N ARG A 3 -31.68 -19.50 9.85
CA ARG A 3 -30.65 -18.94 10.74
C ARG A 3 -29.22 -19.33 10.38
N ALA A 4 -29.02 -20.40 9.61
CA ALA A 4 -27.70 -20.86 9.19
C ALA A 4 -27.19 -20.20 7.90
N VAL A 5 -28.04 -19.47 7.17
CA VAL A 5 -27.70 -18.83 5.89
C VAL A 5 -26.89 -17.54 6.10
N LEU A 6 -27.09 -16.86 7.23
CA LEU A 6 -26.45 -15.58 7.52
C LEU A 6 -24.91 -15.66 7.70
N PRO A 7 -24.33 -16.61 8.46
CA PRO A 7 -22.87 -16.72 8.58
C PRO A 7 -22.21 -17.19 7.28
N LEU A 8 -22.91 -17.99 6.48
CA LEU A 8 -22.40 -18.52 5.20
C LEU A 8 -22.19 -17.41 4.16
N LEU A 9 -23.04 -16.36 4.20
CA LEU A 9 -22.96 -15.23 3.27
C LEU A 9 -21.75 -14.31 3.55
N LEU A 10 -21.34 -14.18 4.82
CA LEU A 10 -20.22 -13.32 5.22
C LEU A 10 -18.85 -13.88 4.80
N ILE A 11 -18.71 -15.21 4.72
CA ILE A 11 -17.43 -15.87 4.36
C ILE A 11 -17.12 -15.70 2.86
N GLY A 12 -18.15 -15.59 2.00
CA GLY A 12 -17.96 -15.44 0.56
C GLY A 12 -17.40 -14.09 0.11
N LEU A 13 -17.52 -13.03 0.94
CA LEU A 13 -17.08 -11.69 0.58
C LEU A 13 -15.55 -11.52 0.60
N SER A 14 -14.83 -12.34 1.37
CA SER A 14 -13.36 -12.28 1.46
C SER A 14 -12.65 -12.80 0.21
N ALA A 15 -13.38 -13.44 -0.73
CA ALA A 15 -12.81 -13.99 -1.96
C ALA A 15 -12.63 -12.95 -3.08
N CYS A 16 -13.16 -11.74 -2.94
CA CYS A 16 -12.96 -10.64 -3.90
C CYS A 16 -11.79 -9.71 -3.55
N GLN A 17 -10.92 -10.10 -2.62
CA GLN A 17 -9.77 -9.29 -2.25
C GLN A 17 -8.66 -9.46 -3.30
N ALA A 18 -8.11 -8.34 -3.78
CA ALA A 18 -6.97 -8.36 -4.70
C ALA A 18 -5.77 -9.05 -4.05
N ASN A 19 -5.20 -10.01 -4.77
CA ASN A 19 -4.03 -10.77 -4.39
C ASN A 19 -2.75 -10.00 -4.75
N ASP A 20 -1.65 -10.28 -4.07
CA ASP A 20 -0.39 -9.53 -4.26
C ASP A 20 0.16 -9.59 -5.69
N ASN A 21 -0.11 -10.69 -6.41
CA ASN A 21 0.34 -10.88 -7.80
C ASN A 21 -0.66 -10.37 -8.85
N ASP A 22 -1.80 -9.83 -8.43
CA ASP A 22 -2.78 -9.30 -9.36
C ASP A 22 -2.24 -8.04 -10.06
N PRO A 23 -2.58 -7.81 -11.34
CA PRO A 23 -2.14 -6.63 -12.06
C PRO A 23 -2.70 -5.36 -11.40
N GLY A 24 -1.82 -4.41 -11.07
CA GLY A 24 -2.15 -3.12 -10.49
C GLY A 24 -1.99 -1.95 -11.47
N VAL A 25 -2.16 -0.73 -10.96
CA VAL A 25 -2.00 0.51 -11.72
C VAL A 25 -0.53 0.75 -12.05
N GLY A 26 -0.25 1.27 -13.25
CA GLY A 26 1.11 1.62 -13.66
C GLY A 26 1.98 0.43 -14.06
N GLY A 27 1.39 -0.76 -14.26
CA GLY A 27 2.09 -1.95 -14.71
C GLY A 27 2.83 -2.72 -13.60
N VAL A 28 2.63 -2.33 -12.34
CA VAL A 28 3.12 -3.06 -11.16
C VAL A 28 2.01 -3.90 -10.55
N THR A 29 2.34 -4.96 -9.82
CA THR A 29 1.38 -5.74 -9.06
C THR A 29 0.91 -5.01 -7.80
N VAL A 30 -0.18 -5.48 -7.20
CA VAL A 30 -0.68 -4.93 -5.92
C VAL A 30 0.38 -5.04 -4.81
N GLY A 31 1.10 -6.16 -4.76
CA GLY A 31 2.17 -6.40 -3.80
C GLY A 31 3.38 -5.49 -4.03
N GLU A 32 3.77 -5.31 -5.30
CA GLU A 32 4.84 -4.38 -5.68
C GLU A 32 4.49 -2.94 -5.27
N ALA A 33 3.28 -2.47 -5.56
CA ALA A 33 2.84 -1.13 -5.18
C ALA A 33 2.88 -0.90 -3.66
N ARG A 34 2.46 -1.90 -2.87
CA ARG A 34 2.54 -1.84 -1.41
C ARG A 34 3.98 -1.72 -0.92
N ALA A 35 4.88 -2.56 -1.44
CA ALA A 35 6.30 -2.54 -1.07
C ALA A 35 6.95 -1.20 -1.43
N LEU A 36 6.61 -0.62 -2.58
CA LEU A 36 7.07 0.70 -2.99
C LEU A 36 6.61 1.81 -2.02
N ASN A 37 5.35 1.76 -1.58
CA ASN A 37 4.82 2.73 -0.61
C ASN A 37 5.52 2.63 0.76
N GLU A 38 5.81 1.42 1.23
CA GLU A 38 6.54 1.21 2.48
C GLU A 38 7.97 1.77 2.39
N ALA A 39 8.65 1.52 1.27
CA ALA A 39 9.96 2.10 1.01
C ALA A 39 9.90 3.64 1.01
N ALA A 40 8.92 4.23 0.31
CA ALA A 40 8.72 5.69 0.30
C ALA A 40 8.47 6.24 1.72
N ALA A 41 7.63 5.59 2.52
CA ALA A 41 7.36 6.00 3.90
C ALA A 41 8.63 6.02 4.77
N SER A 42 9.56 5.07 4.57
CA SER A 42 10.84 5.04 5.27
C SER A 42 11.79 6.18 4.87
N LEU A 43 11.72 6.63 3.61
CA LEU A 43 12.46 7.78 3.11
C LEU A 43 11.88 9.08 3.67
N ASP A 44 10.55 9.20 3.69
CA ASP A 44 9.85 10.35 4.26
C ASP A 44 10.09 10.48 5.78
N ALA A 45 10.17 9.36 6.51
CA ALA A 45 10.53 9.37 7.93
C ALA A 45 11.94 9.92 8.19
N GLN A 46 12.81 9.87 7.18
CA GLN A 46 14.19 10.40 7.21
C GLN A 46 14.31 11.68 6.39
N ALA A 47 13.19 12.36 6.08
CA ALA A 47 13.17 13.50 5.19
C ALA A 47 14.24 14.51 5.58
N LEU A 48 15.21 14.66 4.67
CA LEU A 48 16.22 15.69 4.75
C LEU A 48 15.56 17.05 4.57
N PRO A 49 16.15 18.13 5.15
CA PRO A 49 15.69 19.47 4.86
C PRO A 49 15.63 19.68 3.34
N PRO A 50 14.60 20.38 2.83
CA PRO A 50 14.42 20.57 1.40
C PRO A 50 15.68 21.16 0.77
N LEU A 51 16.02 20.69 -0.43
CA LEU A 51 17.29 20.99 -1.10
C LEU A 51 17.54 22.50 -1.31
N ASN A 52 16.50 23.33 -1.25
CA ASN A 52 16.60 24.79 -1.31
C ASN A 52 17.16 25.42 -0.02
N GLU A 53 17.11 24.73 1.11
CA GLU A 53 17.70 25.17 2.40
C GLU A 53 19.14 24.69 2.58
N ILE A 54 19.56 23.66 1.83
CA ILE A 54 20.93 23.11 1.88
C ILE A 54 21.92 24.07 1.19
N GLY A 55 21.45 24.98 0.33
CA GLY A 55 22.28 25.96 -0.38
C GLY A 55 22.85 27.10 0.48
N ASP A 56 22.30 27.33 1.68
CA ASP A 56 22.70 28.43 2.58
C ASP A 56 23.59 27.96 3.75
N GLN A 57 23.86 26.65 3.86
CA GLN A 57 24.63 26.05 4.95
C GLN A 57 26.00 25.52 4.51
N GLN A 58 26.67 26.23 3.58
CA GLN A 58 28.08 25.98 3.29
C GLN A 58 28.94 27.10 3.89
N PRO A 59 29.73 26.83 4.96
CA PRO A 59 30.81 27.72 5.35
C PRO A 59 31.92 27.77 4.28
#